data_AF-T2G8E6-F1
#
_entry.id   AF-T2G8E6-F1
#
_cell.length_a   1.000
_cell.length_b   1.000
_cell.length_c   1.000
_cell.angle_alpha   90.00
_cell.angle_beta   90.00
_cell.angle_gamma   90.00
#
_symmetry.space_group_name_H-M   'P 1'
#
loop_
_entity.id
_entity.type
_entity.pdbx_description
1 polymer ?
#
loop_
_entity_poly.entity_id
_entity_poly.type
_entity_poly.pdbx_seq_one_letter_code
_entity_poly.pdbx_strand_id
1 'polypeptide(L)'
;MSRAWIRAKKSEFARDLLRDFCLATRDFTEIFAVYEATGSIDYLALRQLTGSVMNKGLLWRLKDTSHLLLRGSATPQPQFAEDARLDSLLDWALGYIFHEVVKIREDAHQHENYVPWVQRLQDQPLTALERQHVDSMVDVLGQTRESLAREIARVRRIIAECIALFPHVLRKYHDSQLLARFLFSQEDLVQEVFGEQHAVLVEILYEDEPQLLYLLAAQSLRQGGWWDPARQALARAQALRPECPLVQEEASRMARMCAKHPAARRGAIA
;
A
#
# COMPACT_ATOMS: atom_id res chain seq x y z
N MET A 1 -5.25 -4.10 -23.24
CA MET A 1 -6.34 -4.71 -22.44
C MET A 1 -7.66 -4.05 -22.79
N SER A 2 -8.77 -4.80 -22.87
CA SER A 2 -10.07 -4.21 -23.20
C SER A 2 -10.65 -3.46 -21.99
N ARG A 3 -11.32 -2.32 -22.22
CA ARG A 3 -11.98 -1.53 -21.16
C ARG A 3 -13.04 -2.35 -20.39
N ALA A 4 -13.67 -3.32 -21.04
CA ALA A 4 -14.64 -4.22 -20.42
C ALA A 4 -14.02 -5.14 -19.37
N TRP A 5 -12.83 -5.69 -19.64
CA TRP A 5 -12.13 -6.54 -18.68
C TRP A 5 -11.68 -5.75 -17.45
N ILE A 6 -11.14 -4.54 -17.64
CA ILE A 6 -10.74 -3.67 -16.53
C ILE A 6 -11.95 -3.33 -15.65
N ARG A 7 -13.11 -3.03 -16.27
CA ARG A 7 -14.35 -2.73 -15.54
C ARG A 7 -14.82 -3.92 -14.69
N ALA A 8 -14.72 -5.15 -15.23
CA ALA A 8 -15.09 -6.37 -14.51
C ALA A 8 -14.14 -6.72 -13.36
N LYS A 9 -12.94 -6.14 -13.33
CA LYS A 9 -11.87 -6.43 -12.34
C LYS A 9 -11.60 -5.29 -11.37
N LYS A 10 -12.49 -4.29 -11.30
CA LYS A 10 -12.30 -3.11 -10.45
C LYS A 10 -12.17 -3.46 -8.97
N SER A 11 -12.95 -4.42 -8.47
CA SER A 11 -12.92 -4.84 -7.08
C SER A 11 -11.60 -5.53 -6.70
N GLU A 12 -11.05 -6.35 -7.61
CA GLU A 12 -9.71 -6.93 -7.46
C GLU A 12 -8.65 -5.83 -7.42
N PHE A 13 -8.70 -4.88 -8.35
CA PHE A 13 -7.75 -3.76 -8.39
C PHE A 13 -7.85 -2.85 -7.17
N ALA A 14 -9.04 -2.57 -6.65
CA ALA A 14 -9.20 -1.77 -5.43
C ALA A 14 -8.54 -2.45 -4.22
N ARG A 15 -8.75 -3.77 -4.08
CA ARG A 15 -8.07 -4.58 -3.06
C ARG A 15 -6.56 -4.59 -3.28
N ASP A 16 -6.11 -4.82 -4.51
CA ASP A 16 -4.67 -4.90 -4.83
C ASP A 16 -3.96 -3.55 -4.63
N LEU A 17 -4.63 -2.44 -4.95
CA LEU A 17 -4.14 -1.07 -4.72
C LEU A 17 -3.88 -0.83 -3.23
N LEU A 18 -4.87 -1.10 -2.38
CA LEU A 18 -4.72 -0.91 -0.93
C LEU A 18 -3.67 -1.86 -0.35
N ARG A 19 -3.68 -3.14 -0.74
CA ARG A 19 -2.66 -4.10 -0.29
C ARG A 19 -1.26 -3.64 -0.63
N ASP A 20 -1.00 -3.34 -1.89
CA ASP A 20 0.34 -3.01 -2.35
C ASP A 20 0.80 -1.66 -1.75
N PHE A 21 -0.13 -0.73 -1.46
CA PHE A 21 0.16 0.49 -0.72
C PHE A 21 0.58 0.22 0.74
N CYS A 22 -0.18 -0.61 1.46
CA CYS A 22 0.16 -0.92 2.85
C CYS A 22 1.52 -1.63 2.95
N LEU A 23 1.75 -2.63 2.08
CA LEU A 23 3.04 -3.33 2.03
C LEU A 23 4.19 -2.38 1.72
N ALA A 24 4.04 -1.50 0.74
CA ALA A 24 5.09 -0.54 0.39
C ALA A 24 5.35 0.46 1.53
N THR A 25 4.31 0.89 2.24
CA THR A 25 4.42 1.84 3.35
C THR A 25 5.14 1.23 4.56
N ARG A 26 4.89 -0.05 4.86
CA ARG A 26 5.67 -0.78 5.86
C ARG A 26 7.14 -0.87 5.46
N ASP A 27 7.43 -1.28 4.23
CA ASP A 27 8.81 -1.38 3.74
C ASP A 27 9.53 -0.01 3.79
N PHE A 28 8.83 1.09 3.47
CA PHE A 28 9.37 2.44 3.64
C PHE A 28 9.65 2.81 5.09
N THR A 29 8.79 2.39 6.02
CA THR A 29 8.97 2.66 7.45
C THR A 29 10.27 2.02 7.94
N GLU A 30 10.52 0.77 7.57
CA GLU A 30 11.76 0.06 7.89
C GLU A 30 12.98 0.73 7.25
N ILE A 31 12.92 1.00 5.94
CA ILE A 31 14.04 1.61 5.19
C ILE A 31 14.38 3.00 5.74
N PHE A 32 13.39 3.83 6.02
CA PHE A 32 13.63 5.18 6.50
C PHE A 32 14.06 5.21 7.96
N ALA A 33 13.63 4.26 8.79
CA ALA A 33 14.14 4.12 10.16
C ALA A 33 15.63 3.76 10.16
N VAL A 34 16.07 2.87 9.26
CA VAL A 34 17.50 2.56 9.07
C VAL A 34 18.27 3.82 8.67
N TYR A 35 17.76 4.58 7.69
CA TYR A 35 18.37 5.84 7.28
C TYR A 35 18.52 6.85 8.42
N GLU A 36 17.50 7.00 9.26
CA GLU A 36 17.56 7.91 10.42
C GLU A 36 18.63 7.47 11.43
N ALA A 37 18.87 6.17 11.56
CA ALA A 37 19.87 5.61 12.46
C ALA A 37 21.30 5.66 11.89
N THR A 38 21.48 5.44 10.58
CA THR A 38 22.81 5.23 9.97
C THR A 38 23.24 6.35 9.03
N GLY A 39 22.31 7.18 8.54
CA GLY A 39 22.54 8.15 7.48
C GLY A 39 22.68 7.54 6.08
N SER A 40 22.40 6.24 5.92
CA SER A 40 22.52 5.51 4.66
C SER A 40 21.28 4.68 4.36
N ILE A 41 21.01 4.42 3.07
CA ILE A 41 19.94 3.51 2.64
C ILE A 41 20.56 2.39 1.82
N ASP A 42 20.11 1.16 2.05
CA ASP A 42 20.45 0.00 1.24
C ASP A 42 19.84 0.14 -0.18
N TYR A 43 20.72 0.25 -1.17
CA TYR A 43 20.36 0.27 -2.59
C TYR A 43 19.54 -0.96 -3.00
N LEU A 44 19.87 -2.15 -2.49
CA LEU A 44 19.21 -3.39 -2.87
C LEU A 44 17.75 -3.40 -2.40
N ALA A 45 17.48 -2.90 -1.20
CA ALA A 45 16.12 -2.76 -0.67
C ALA A 45 15.25 -1.88 -1.59
N LEU A 46 15.75 -0.69 -1.96
CA LEU A 46 15.06 0.21 -2.89
C LEU A 46 14.92 -0.37 -4.31
N ARG A 47 15.93 -1.12 -4.77
CA ARG A 47 15.90 -1.82 -6.06
C ARG A 47 14.83 -2.90 -6.09
N GLN A 48 14.61 -3.63 -5.00
CA GLN A 48 13.55 -4.64 -4.92
C GLN A 48 12.16 -3.99 -4.94
N LEU A 49 11.98 -2.86 -4.23
CA LEU A 49 10.73 -2.09 -4.23
C LEU A 49 10.36 -1.53 -5.61
N THR A 50 11.34 -0.96 -6.31
CA THR A 50 11.13 -0.32 -7.61
C THR A 50 11.15 -1.33 -8.77
N GLY A 51 12.04 -2.32 -8.70
CA GLY A 51 12.29 -3.30 -9.75
C GLY A 51 12.83 -2.68 -11.05
N SER A 52 12.60 -3.39 -12.15
CA SER A 52 12.94 -3.00 -13.51
C SER A 52 11.74 -3.18 -14.45
N VAL A 53 11.89 -2.72 -15.70
CA VAL A 53 10.88 -2.93 -16.75
C VAL A 53 10.54 -4.41 -16.93
N MET A 54 11.55 -5.29 -16.82
CA MET A 54 11.41 -6.74 -17.04
C MET A 54 11.00 -7.49 -15.77
N ASN A 55 11.27 -6.93 -14.58
CA ASN A 55 10.90 -7.51 -13.29
C ASN A 55 10.38 -6.41 -12.36
N LYS A 56 9.07 -6.18 -12.40
CA LYS A 56 8.41 -5.07 -11.69
C LYS A 56 8.43 -5.29 -10.17
N GLY A 57 8.95 -4.30 -9.45
CA GLY A 57 8.90 -4.26 -7.99
C GLY A 57 7.49 -3.93 -7.48
N LEU A 58 7.34 -3.96 -6.16
CA LEU A 58 6.07 -3.65 -5.47
C LEU A 58 5.53 -2.26 -5.84
N LEU A 59 6.36 -1.22 -5.83
CA LEU A 59 5.95 0.16 -6.15
C LEU A 59 5.56 0.32 -7.62
N TRP A 60 6.22 -0.43 -8.52
CA TRP A 60 5.83 -0.42 -9.92
C TRP A 60 4.43 -1.00 -10.09
N ARG A 61 4.17 -2.16 -9.45
CA ARG A 61 2.84 -2.79 -9.48
C ARG A 61 1.77 -1.89 -8.87
N LEU A 62 2.09 -1.20 -7.77
CA LEU A 62 1.21 -0.23 -7.13
C LEU A 62 0.83 0.90 -8.10
N LYS A 63 1.82 1.55 -8.73
CA LYS A 63 1.63 2.59 -9.74
C LYS A 63 0.80 2.09 -10.94
N ASP A 64 1.14 0.92 -11.48
CA ASP A 64 0.41 0.40 -12.64
C ASP A 64 -1.05 0.07 -12.28
N THR A 65 -1.28 -0.44 -11.08
CA THR A 65 -2.64 -0.71 -10.56
C THR A 65 -3.42 0.59 -10.38
N SER A 66 -2.80 1.66 -9.86
CA SER A 66 -3.44 2.98 -9.74
C SER A 66 -3.83 3.52 -11.11
N HIS A 67 -2.94 3.43 -12.10
CA HIS A 67 -3.22 3.88 -13.46
C HIS A 67 -4.40 3.12 -14.08
N LEU A 68 -4.46 1.80 -13.88
CA LEU A 68 -5.55 0.97 -14.41
C LEU A 68 -6.89 1.27 -13.74
N LEU A 69 -6.89 1.45 -12.41
CA LEU A 69 -8.11 1.64 -11.63
C LEU A 69 -8.67 3.06 -11.75
N LEU A 70 -7.81 4.07 -11.65
CA LEU A 70 -8.18 5.46 -11.39
C LEU A 70 -8.27 6.32 -12.66
N ARG A 71 -7.44 6.07 -13.69
CA ARG A 71 -7.47 6.84 -14.95
C ARG A 71 -8.64 6.47 -15.87
N GLY A 72 -9.29 5.33 -15.64
CA GLY A 72 -10.49 4.92 -16.37
C GLY A 72 -11.70 5.85 -16.21
N SER A 73 -11.61 6.81 -15.27
CA SER A 73 -12.64 7.78 -14.90
C SER A 73 -12.54 9.12 -15.67
N ALA A 74 -11.59 9.27 -16.61
CA ALA A 74 -11.16 10.56 -17.19
C ALA A 74 -12.19 11.37 -18.00
N THR A 75 -13.41 10.88 -18.19
CA THR A 75 -14.54 11.69 -18.69
C THR A 75 -15.69 11.61 -17.70
N PRO A 76 -15.55 12.25 -16.52
CA PRO A 76 -16.59 12.20 -15.51
C PRO A 76 -17.83 12.96 -16.02
N GLN A 77 -18.99 12.35 -15.84
CA GLN A 77 -20.24 13.12 -15.88
C GLN A 77 -20.18 14.16 -14.74
N PRO A 78 -20.81 15.34 -14.87
CA PRO A 78 -20.69 16.42 -13.88
C PRO A 78 -20.98 15.98 -12.44
N GLN A 79 -21.90 15.02 -12.25
CA GLN A 79 -22.25 14.48 -10.94
C GLN A 79 -21.15 13.62 -10.27
N PHE A 80 -20.14 13.15 -11.00
CA PHE A 80 -19.03 12.32 -10.49
C PHE A 80 -17.67 13.04 -10.60
N ALA A 81 -17.69 14.36 -10.80
CA ALA A 81 -16.48 15.14 -11.01
C ALA A 81 -15.57 15.17 -9.77
N GLU A 82 -16.14 15.06 -8.57
CA GLU A 82 -15.37 15.00 -7.32
C GLU A 82 -14.61 13.67 -7.16
N ASP A 83 -15.30 12.54 -7.31
CA ASP A 83 -14.67 11.20 -7.30
C ASP A 83 -13.54 11.09 -8.32
N ALA A 84 -13.72 11.67 -9.51
CA ALA A 84 -12.69 11.67 -10.55
C ALA A 84 -11.48 12.56 -10.21
N ARG A 85 -11.68 13.64 -9.45
CA ARG A 85 -10.56 14.46 -8.93
C ARG A 85 -9.79 13.72 -7.85
N LEU A 86 -10.47 13.08 -6.90
CA LEU A 86 -9.85 12.28 -5.85
C LEU A 86 -9.06 11.09 -6.45
N ASP A 87 -9.64 10.40 -7.45
CA ASP A 87 -8.95 9.37 -8.24
C ASP A 87 -7.66 9.91 -8.87
N SER A 88 -7.73 11.09 -9.47
CA SER A 88 -6.58 11.71 -10.14
C SER A 88 -5.50 12.14 -9.14
N LEU A 89 -5.88 12.63 -7.97
CA LEU A 89 -4.96 13.01 -6.89
C LEU A 89 -4.23 11.78 -6.34
N LEU A 90 -4.95 10.70 -6.05
CA LEU A 90 -4.32 9.48 -5.55
C LEU A 90 -3.42 8.83 -6.62
N ASP A 91 -3.85 8.80 -7.88
CA ASP A 91 -3.03 8.29 -8.99
C ASP A 91 -1.73 9.10 -9.15
N TRP A 92 -1.85 10.43 -9.07
CA TRP A 92 -0.70 11.32 -9.14
C TRP A 92 0.24 11.12 -7.95
N ALA A 93 -0.29 11.03 -6.73
CA ALA A 93 0.49 10.85 -5.51
C ALA A 93 1.30 9.54 -5.53
N LEU A 94 0.67 8.43 -5.93
CA LEU A 94 1.33 7.13 -6.07
C LEU A 94 2.39 7.13 -7.18
N GLY A 95 2.10 7.80 -8.30
CA GLY A 95 3.09 8.01 -9.36
C GLY A 95 4.27 8.87 -8.91
N TYR A 96 4.02 9.90 -8.11
CA TYR A 96 5.03 10.79 -7.56
C TYR A 96 5.96 10.05 -6.58
N ILE A 97 5.40 9.27 -5.65
CA ILE A 97 6.17 8.40 -4.74
C ILE A 97 7.09 7.49 -5.55
N PHE A 98 6.57 6.82 -6.59
CA PHE A 98 7.40 5.95 -7.43
C PHE A 98 8.62 6.69 -8.02
N HIS A 99 8.42 7.90 -8.55
CA HIS A 99 9.51 8.67 -9.15
C HIS A 99 10.51 9.20 -8.13
N GLU A 100 10.05 9.66 -6.96
CA GLU A 100 10.97 10.05 -5.88
C GLU A 100 11.81 8.87 -5.41
N VAL A 101 11.22 7.68 -5.25
CA VAL A 101 11.96 6.49 -4.81
C VAL A 101 12.96 6.00 -5.86
N VAL A 102 12.67 6.18 -7.14
CA VAL A 102 13.66 5.94 -8.21
C VAL A 102 14.87 6.88 -8.07
N LYS A 103 14.67 8.14 -7.67
CA LYS A 103 15.78 9.09 -7.39
C LYS A 103 16.56 8.67 -6.15
N ILE A 104 15.87 8.41 -5.03
CA ILE A 104 16.47 7.92 -3.78
C ILE A 104 17.34 6.68 -4.06
N ARG A 105 16.88 5.76 -4.90
CA ARG A 105 17.64 4.56 -5.28
C ARG A 105 18.93 4.90 -6.02
N GLU A 106 18.88 5.85 -6.94
CA GLU A 106 20.08 6.31 -7.66
C GLU A 106 21.06 6.98 -6.71
N ASP A 107 20.57 7.83 -5.80
CA ASP A 107 21.41 8.50 -4.80
C ASP A 107 22.02 7.50 -3.81
N ALA A 108 21.28 6.46 -3.41
CA ALA A 108 21.79 5.36 -2.59
C ALA A 108 22.89 4.57 -3.34
N HIS A 109 22.70 4.31 -4.63
CA HIS A 109 23.72 3.67 -5.47
C HIS A 109 25.01 4.51 -5.53
N GLN A 110 24.86 5.82 -5.71
CA GLN A 110 26.00 6.74 -5.72
C GLN A 110 26.72 6.75 -4.38
N HIS A 111 25.97 6.76 -3.27
CA HIS A 111 26.52 6.74 -1.92
C HIS A 111 27.33 5.48 -1.65
N GLU A 112 26.81 4.30 -1.98
CA GLU A 112 27.48 3.02 -1.74
C GLU A 112 28.75 2.83 -2.57
N ASN A 113 28.81 3.37 -3.79
CA ASN A 113 29.91 3.09 -4.73
C ASN A 113 30.96 4.21 -4.78
N TYR A 114 30.57 5.47 -4.69
CA TYR A 114 31.49 6.60 -4.88
C TYR A 114 32.08 7.12 -3.56
N VAL A 115 31.32 7.12 -2.45
CA VAL A 115 31.84 7.61 -1.16
C VAL A 115 33.08 6.85 -0.70
N PRO A 116 33.12 5.50 -0.71
CA PRO A 116 34.31 4.76 -0.30
C PRO A 116 35.51 4.98 -1.23
N TRP A 117 35.27 5.34 -2.48
CA TRP A 117 36.35 5.65 -3.42
C TRP A 117 36.95 7.03 -3.13
N VAL A 118 36.12 8.07 -2.92
CA VAL A 118 36.60 9.41 -2.57
C VAL A 118 37.34 9.40 -1.22
N GLN A 119 36.83 8.70 -0.22
CA GLN A 119 37.50 8.56 1.08
C GLN A 119 38.90 7.95 0.94
N ARG A 120 39.04 6.87 0.15
CA ARG A 120 40.35 6.26 -0.14
C ARG A 120 41.33 7.17 -0.88
N LEU A 121 40.83 8.14 -1.66
CA LEU A 121 41.68 9.16 -2.29
C LEU A 121 42.15 10.21 -1.28
N GLN A 122 41.28 10.60 -0.34
CA GLN A 122 41.64 11.55 0.72
C GLN A 122 42.73 11.01 1.66
N ASP A 123 42.80 9.69 1.83
CA ASP A 123 43.82 9.01 2.65
C ASP A 123 45.21 8.94 1.96
N GLN A 124 45.31 9.31 0.68
CA GLN A 124 46.56 9.28 -0.08
C GLN A 124 47.27 10.64 -0.05
N PRO A 125 48.60 10.68 -0.26
CA PRO A 125 49.33 11.93 -0.45
C PRO A 125 48.92 12.57 -1.78
N LEU A 126 48.07 13.60 -1.72
CA LEU A 126 47.60 14.36 -2.88
C LEU A 126 48.43 15.62 -3.11
N THR A 127 48.70 15.94 -4.37
CA THR A 127 49.16 17.27 -4.79
C THR A 127 48.07 18.33 -4.52
N ALA A 128 48.44 19.62 -4.57
CA ALA A 128 47.47 20.71 -4.36
C ALA A 128 46.34 20.70 -5.41
N LEU A 129 46.66 20.37 -6.66
CA LEU A 129 45.67 20.28 -7.74
C LEU A 129 44.72 19.09 -7.52
N GLU A 130 45.25 17.92 -7.19
CA GLU A 130 44.42 16.74 -6.91
C GLU A 130 43.51 16.97 -5.70
N ARG A 131 44.04 17.61 -4.64
CA ARG A 131 43.25 17.97 -3.45
C ARG A 131 42.06 18.86 -3.80
N GLN A 132 42.27 19.89 -4.61
CA GLN A 132 41.18 20.77 -5.06
C GLN A 132 40.06 19.99 -5.78
N HIS A 133 40.42 19.02 -6.63
CA HIS A 133 39.43 18.19 -7.32
C HIS A 133 38.72 17.21 -6.39
N VAL A 134 39.46 16.58 -5.48
CA VAL A 134 38.89 15.68 -4.47
C VAL A 134 37.91 16.41 -3.55
N ASP A 135 38.25 17.61 -3.08
CA ASP A 135 37.38 18.41 -2.22
C ASP A 135 36.07 18.78 -2.94
N SER A 136 36.14 19.15 -4.23
CA SER A 136 34.94 19.40 -5.06
C SER A 136 34.05 18.14 -5.21
N MET A 137 34.65 16.95 -5.34
CA MET A 137 33.89 15.70 -5.39
C MET A 137 33.21 15.38 -4.05
N VAL A 138 33.87 15.69 -2.92
CA VAL A 138 33.28 15.56 -1.58
C VAL A 138 32.07 16.47 -1.43
N ASP A 139 32.15 17.72 -1.90
CA ASP A 139 31.03 18.66 -1.88
C ASP A 139 29.82 18.13 -2.67
N VAL A 140 30.04 17.56 -3.86
CA VAL A 140 28.98 16.94 -4.66
C VAL A 140 28.32 15.78 -3.92
N LEU A 141 29.10 14.90 -3.28
CA LEU A 141 28.55 13.79 -2.47
C LEU A 141 27.78 14.28 -1.25
N GLY A 142 28.20 15.40 -0.65
CA GLY A 142 27.47 16.09 0.41
C GLY A 142 26.09 16.55 -0.05
N GLN A 143 26.01 17.16 -1.24
CA GLN A 143 24.75 17.60 -1.85
C GLN A 143 23.80 16.43 -2.15
N THR A 144 24.32 15.28 -2.61
CA THR A 144 23.53 14.05 -2.80
C THR A 144 22.88 13.60 -1.49
N ARG A 145 23.61 13.63 -0.37
CA ARG A 145 23.07 13.27 0.94
C ARG A 145 21.96 14.22 1.42
N GLU A 146 22.14 15.52 1.22
CA GLU A 146 21.09 16.50 1.53
C GLU A 146 19.86 16.33 0.64
N SER A 147 20.06 15.95 -0.63
CA SER A 147 18.93 15.60 -1.50
C SER A 147 18.16 14.45 -0.91
N LEU A 148 18.86 13.36 -0.55
CA LEU A 148 18.25 12.13 -0.04
C LEU A 148 17.32 12.39 1.15
N ALA A 149 17.76 13.20 2.10
CA ALA A 149 16.94 13.62 3.25
C ALA A 149 15.64 14.33 2.81
N ARG A 150 15.73 15.22 1.83
CA ARG A 150 14.58 15.95 1.27
C ARG A 150 13.65 15.02 0.49
N GLU A 151 14.18 14.10 -0.33
CA GLU A 151 13.37 13.10 -1.03
C GLU A 151 12.58 12.23 -0.05
N ILE A 152 13.22 11.71 1.02
CA ILE A 152 12.55 10.90 2.04
C ILE A 152 11.43 11.69 2.72
N ALA A 153 11.69 12.93 3.11
CA ALA A 153 10.68 13.79 3.73
C ALA A 153 9.49 14.04 2.78
N ARG A 154 9.74 14.21 1.47
CA ARG A 154 8.68 14.31 0.46
C ARG A 154 7.88 13.01 0.34
N VAL A 155 8.53 11.85 0.29
CA VAL A 155 7.84 10.55 0.24
C VAL A 155 6.95 10.35 1.46
N ARG A 156 7.46 10.59 2.68
CA ARG A 156 6.68 10.51 3.93
C ARG A 156 5.46 11.41 3.91
N ARG A 157 5.62 12.66 3.45
CA ARG A 157 4.49 13.60 3.33
C ARG A 157 3.42 13.07 2.38
N ILE A 158 3.81 12.61 1.19
CA ILE A 158 2.85 12.12 0.20
C ILE A 158 2.18 10.81 0.66
N ILE A 159 2.87 9.94 1.42
CA ILE A 159 2.25 8.78 2.06
C ILE A 159 1.14 9.21 3.02
N ALA A 160 1.36 10.22 3.86
CA ALA A 160 0.34 10.74 4.77
C ALA A 160 -0.89 11.28 4.00
N GLU A 161 -0.67 12.00 2.89
CA GLU A 161 -1.76 12.44 2.01
C GLU A 161 -2.50 11.25 1.38
N CYS A 162 -1.79 10.20 0.95
CA CYS A 162 -2.40 8.97 0.46
C CYS A 162 -3.28 8.31 1.53
N ILE A 163 -2.81 8.19 2.77
CA ILE A 163 -3.58 7.63 3.90
C ILE A 163 -4.90 8.40 4.08
N ALA A 164 -4.88 9.73 3.98
CA ALA A 164 -6.08 10.56 4.05
C ALA A 164 -7.01 10.40 2.82
N LEU A 165 -6.45 10.19 1.62
CA LEU A 165 -7.23 10.04 0.38
C LEU A 165 -7.87 8.66 0.21
N PHE A 166 -7.23 7.60 0.70
CA PHE A 166 -7.66 6.22 0.49
C PHE A 166 -9.13 5.95 0.88
N PRO A 167 -9.61 6.38 2.05
CA PRO A 167 -11.00 6.17 2.44
C PRO A 167 -12.00 6.73 1.42
N HIS A 168 -11.75 7.95 0.95
CA HIS A 168 -12.64 8.63 0.00
C HIS A 168 -12.58 8.00 -1.40
N VAL A 169 -11.41 7.55 -1.85
CA VAL A 169 -11.29 6.85 -3.13
C VAL A 169 -11.93 5.46 -3.06
N LEU A 170 -11.82 4.77 -1.93
CA LEU A 170 -12.27 3.39 -1.78
C LEU A 170 -13.76 3.25 -1.44
N ARG A 171 -14.46 4.29 -0.96
CA ARG A 171 -15.89 4.22 -0.59
C ARG A 171 -16.79 3.65 -1.70
N LYS A 172 -16.46 3.90 -2.97
CA LYS A 172 -17.22 3.36 -4.12
C LYS A 172 -17.05 1.85 -4.33
N TYR A 173 -16.20 1.21 -3.54
CA TYR A 173 -15.97 -0.23 -3.51
C TYR A 173 -16.39 -0.85 -2.17
N HIS A 174 -17.24 -0.19 -1.39
CA HIS A 174 -17.69 -0.68 -0.08
C HIS A 174 -18.36 -2.07 -0.15
N ASP A 175 -19.01 -2.40 -1.28
CA ASP A 175 -19.63 -3.70 -1.55
C ASP A 175 -18.65 -4.79 -1.97
N SER A 176 -17.36 -4.46 -2.15
CA SER A 176 -16.33 -5.40 -2.55
C SER A 176 -16.00 -6.38 -1.43
N GLN A 177 -16.46 -7.62 -1.60
CA GLN A 177 -16.09 -8.75 -0.72
C GLN A 177 -14.57 -8.98 -0.64
N LEU A 178 -13.82 -8.68 -1.71
CA LEU A 178 -12.37 -8.84 -1.73
C LEU A 178 -11.67 -7.76 -0.90
N LEU A 179 -12.16 -6.52 -0.97
CA LEU A 179 -11.65 -5.41 -0.17
C LEU A 179 -11.96 -5.64 1.31
N ALA A 180 -13.21 -5.98 1.62
CA ALA A 180 -13.64 -6.32 2.98
C ALA A 180 -12.83 -7.49 3.57
N ARG A 181 -12.62 -8.55 2.79
CA ARG A 181 -11.77 -9.68 3.19
C ARG A 181 -10.34 -9.23 3.47
N PHE A 182 -9.75 -8.37 2.64
CA PHE A 182 -8.41 -7.87 2.87
C PHE A 182 -8.33 -7.06 4.17
N LEU A 183 -9.23 -6.09 4.36
CA LEU A 183 -9.31 -5.26 5.58
C LEU A 183 -9.46 -6.11 6.85
N PHE A 184 -10.24 -7.20 6.80
CA PHE A 184 -10.40 -8.12 7.92
C PHE A 184 -9.18 -9.04 8.12
N SER A 185 -8.69 -9.68 7.05
CA SER A 185 -7.62 -10.68 7.15
C SER A 185 -6.23 -10.08 7.32
N GLN A 186 -6.05 -8.81 7.01
CA GLN A 186 -4.80 -8.07 7.13
C GLN A 186 -4.99 -6.83 8.02
N GLU A 187 -5.88 -6.92 9.01
CA GLU A 187 -6.20 -5.81 9.91
C GLU A 187 -4.92 -5.26 10.56
N ASP A 188 -4.02 -6.10 11.05
CA ASP A 188 -2.75 -5.67 11.65
C ASP A 188 -1.89 -4.82 10.70
N LEU A 189 -1.77 -5.22 9.43
CA LEU A 189 -1.03 -4.46 8.42
C LEU A 189 -1.71 -3.12 8.10
N VAL A 190 -3.05 -3.11 8.03
CA VAL A 190 -3.79 -1.87 7.78
C VAL A 190 -3.70 -0.94 8.99
N GLN A 191 -3.76 -1.47 10.21
CA GLN A 191 -3.58 -0.72 11.45
C GLN A 191 -2.17 -0.15 11.58
N GLU A 192 -1.14 -0.92 11.23
CA GLU A 192 0.24 -0.46 11.20
C GLU A 192 0.43 0.77 10.30
N VAL A 193 -0.24 0.77 9.14
CA VAL A 193 -0.09 1.84 8.13
C VAL A 193 -1.01 3.03 8.38
N PHE A 194 -2.28 2.78 8.73
CA PHE A 194 -3.28 3.82 8.90
C PHE A 194 -3.33 4.36 10.33
N GLY A 195 -2.83 3.64 11.34
CA GLY A 195 -2.88 4.07 12.74
C GLY A 195 -4.26 4.56 13.15
N GLU A 196 -4.32 5.78 13.68
CA GLU A 196 -5.58 6.43 14.09
C GLU A 196 -6.58 6.61 12.94
N GLN A 197 -6.11 6.70 11.69
CA GLN A 197 -6.94 6.82 10.49
C GLN A 197 -7.61 5.50 10.09
N HIS A 198 -7.30 4.37 10.73
CA HIS A 198 -7.97 3.10 10.44
C HIS A 198 -9.48 3.18 10.75
N ALA A 199 -9.86 3.79 11.88
CA ALA A 199 -11.26 3.94 12.23
C ALA A 199 -12.00 4.80 11.18
N VAL A 200 -11.37 5.90 10.76
CA VAL A 200 -11.88 6.80 9.71
C VAL A 200 -12.01 6.07 8.37
N LEU A 201 -11.08 5.18 8.03
CA LEU A 201 -11.17 4.32 6.85
C LEU A 201 -12.44 3.47 6.88
N VAL A 202 -12.71 2.78 7.98
CA VAL A 202 -13.90 1.92 8.11
C VAL A 202 -15.18 2.76 8.09
N GLU A 203 -15.20 3.89 8.79
CA GLU A 203 -16.34 4.81 8.86
C GLU A 203 -16.71 5.38 7.49
N ILE A 204 -15.74 5.85 6.70
CA ILE A 204 -16.02 6.42 5.37
C ILE A 204 -16.48 5.35 4.37
N LEU A 205 -15.98 4.12 4.50
CA LEU A 205 -16.38 3.01 3.62
C LEU A 205 -17.79 2.51 3.90
N TYR A 206 -18.16 2.38 5.18
CA TYR A 206 -19.38 1.68 5.59
C TYR A 206 -20.41 2.56 6.28
N GLU A 207 -20.10 3.84 6.50
CA GLU A 207 -20.99 4.84 7.10
C GLU A 207 -21.58 4.29 8.43
N ASP A 208 -22.89 4.35 8.60
CA ASP A 208 -23.59 3.86 9.80
C ASP A 208 -23.74 2.33 9.88
N GLU A 209 -23.11 1.60 8.95
CA GLU A 209 -23.22 0.15 8.77
C GLU A 209 -21.87 -0.60 8.89
N PRO A 210 -21.07 -0.40 9.95
CA PRO A 210 -19.74 -1.01 10.10
C PRO A 210 -19.76 -2.56 10.13
N GLN A 211 -20.91 -3.17 10.44
CA GLN A 211 -21.10 -4.62 10.35
C GLN A 211 -20.89 -5.17 8.93
N LEU A 212 -21.06 -4.34 7.89
CA LEU A 212 -20.92 -4.75 6.49
C LEU A 212 -19.49 -5.17 6.15
N LEU A 213 -18.48 -4.53 6.74
CA LEU A 213 -17.08 -4.96 6.62
C LEU A 213 -16.94 -6.45 6.94
N TYR A 214 -17.41 -6.83 8.12
CA TYR A 214 -17.25 -8.17 8.63
C TYR A 214 -18.17 -9.18 7.95
N LEU A 215 -19.39 -8.76 7.57
CA LEU A 215 -20.31 -9.58 6.80
C LEU A 215 -19.75 -9.94 5.42
N LEU A 216 -19.25 -8.95 4.68
CA LEU A 216 -18.68 -9.16 3.34
C LEU A 216 -17.39 -9.99 3.41
N ALA A 217 -16.55 -9.77 4.44
CA ALA A 217 -15.39 -10.60 4.70
C ALA A 217 -15.78 -12.06 4.97
N ALA A 218 -16.78 -12.30 5.84
CA ALA A 218 -17.28 -13.63 6.15
C ALA A 218 -17.79 -14.36 4.90
N GLN A 219 -18.57 -13.67 4.06
CA GLN A 219 -19.08 -14.21 2.80
C GLN A 219 -17.93 -14.60 1.85
N SER A 220 -16.92 -13.73 1.70
CA SER A 220 -15.74 -13.99 0.85
C SER A 220 -14.93 -15.20 1.33
N LEU A 221 -14.66 -15.26 2.64
CA LEU A 221 -13.89 -16.33 3.27
C LEU A 221 -14.62 -17.66 3.17
N ARG A 222 -15.93 -17.67 3.42
CA ARG A 222 -16.79 -18.85 3.26
C ARG A 222 -16.78 -19.36 1.83
N GLN A 223 -16.95 -18.48 0.84
CA GLN A 223 -16.91 -18.88 -0.57
C GLN A 223 -15.56 -19.50 -0.95
N GLY A 224 -14.47 -19.04 -0.33
CA GLY A 224 -13.14 -19.62 -0.47
C GLY A 224 -12.87 -20.86 0.38
N GLY A 225 -13.83 -21.36 1.16
CA GLY A 225 -13.66 -22.53 2.04
C GLY A 225 -12.95 -22.27 3.38
N TRP A 226 -12.66 -21.01 3.72
CA TRP A 226 -11.94 -20.61 4.94
C TRP A 226 -12.93 -20.46 6.11
N TRP A 227 -13.42 -21.59 6.62
CA TRP A 227 -14.54 -21.63 7.58
C TRP A 227 -14.26 -20.97 8.94
N ASP A 228 -13.07 -21.16 9.50
CA ASP A 228 -12.69 -20.58 10.80
C ASP A 228 -12.61 -19.05 10.73
N PRO A 229 -11.83 -18.45 9.81
CA PRO A 229 -11.84 -17.00 9.61
C PRO A 229 -13.23 -16.46 9.27
N ALA A 230 -14.03 -17.17 8.47
CA ALA A 230 -15.39 -16.75 8.15
C ALA A 230 -16.28 -16.66 9.40
N ARG A 231 -16.14 -17.60 10.35
CA ARG A 231 -16.86 -17.56 11.63
C ARG A 231 -16.43 -16.39 12.49
N GLN A 232 -15.13 -16.12 12.56
CA GLN A 232 -14.59 -14.99 13.32
C GLN A 232 -15.10 -13.65 12.76
N ALA A 233 -15.08 -13.48 11.43
CA ALA A 233 -15.65 -12.32 10.78
C ALA A 233 -17.15 -12.18 11.08
N LEU A 234 -17.93 -13.25 10.90
CA LEU A 234 -19.36 -13.21 11.18
C LEU A 234 -19.67 -12.88 12.64
N ALA A 235 -18.89 -13.40 13.60
CA ALA A 235 -19.04 -13.06 15.01
C ALA A 235 -18.84 -11.56 15.29
N ARG A 236 -17.87 -10.91 14.63
CA ARG A 236 -17.69 -9.45 14.72
C ARG A 236 -18.86 -8.68 14.11
N ALA A 237 -19.40 -9.14 12.98
CA ALA A 237 -20.61 -8.55 12.39
C ALA A 237 -21.80 -8.63 13.35
N GLN A 238 -21.99 -9.78 14.01
CA GLN A 238 -23.04 -10.02 15.00
C GLN A 238 -22.86 -9.17 16.26
N ALA A 239 -21.61 -8.99 16.74
CA ALA A 239 -21.32 -8.16 17.90
C ALA A 239 -21.66 -6.67 17.66
N LEU A 240 -21.50 -6.19 16.43
CA LEU A 240 -21.81 -4.80 16.08
C LEU A 240 -23.30 -4.56 15.90
N ARG A 241 -23.98 -5.40 15.10
CA ARG A 241 -25.41 -5.27 14.79
C ARG A 241 -26.09 -6.64 14.74
N PRO A 242 -26.46 -7.23 15.91
CA PRO A 242 -27.07 -8.57 15.97
C PRO A 242 -28.46 -8.62 15.31
N GLU A 243 -29.16 -7.49 15.30
CA GLU A 243 -30.49 -7.33 14.72
C GLU A 243 -30.47 -7.22 13.18
N CYS A 244 -29.29 -7.10 12.56
CA CYS A 244 -29.19 -6.92 11.11
C CYS A 244 -29.66 -8.17 10.36
N PRO A 245 -30.70 -8.08 9.50
CA PRO A 245 -31.25 -9.24 8.80
C PRO A 245 -30.21 -9.98 7.93
N LEU A 246 -29.32 -9.24 7.27
CA LEU A 246 -28.28 -9.81 6.41
C LEU A 246 -27.26 -10.63 7.22
N VAL A 247 -26.92 -10.18 8.43
CA VAL A 247 -26.02 -10.89 9.35
C VAL A 247 -26.67 -12.18 9.84
N GLN A 248 -27.96 -12.13 10.20
CA GLN A 248 -28.73 -13.31 10.64
C GLN A 248 -28.90 -14.33 9.51
N GLU A 249 -29.10 -13.87 8.27
CA GLU A 249 -29.19 -14.74 7.10
C GLU A 249 -27.87 -15.49 6.86
N GLU A 250 -26.74 -14.77 6.90
CA GLU A 250 -25.43 -15.38 6.70
C GLU A 250 -25.08 -16.37 7.81
N ALA A 251 -25.42 -16.06 9.07
CA ALA A 251 -25.27 -16.99 10.19
C ALA A 251 -26.09 -18.28 10.00
N SER A 252 -27.34 -18.14 9.57
CA SER A 252 -28.21 -19.28 9.25
C SER A 252 -27.64 -20.11 8.10
N ARG A 253 -27.09 -19.45 7.06
CA ARG A 253 -26.45 -20.10 5.92
C ARG A 253 -25.21 -20.89 6.35
N MET A 254 -24.35 -20.29 7.17
CA MET A 254 -23.15 -20.94 7.70
C MET A 254 -23.47 -22.15 8.57
N ALA A 255 -24.46 -22.03 9.47
CA ALA A 255 -24.92 -23.13 10.32
C ALA A 255 -25.41 -24.33 9.49
N ARG A 256 -26.24 -24.07 8.46
CA ARG A 256 -26.72 -25.11 7.54
C ARG A 256 -25.59 -25.80 6.78
N MET A 257 -24.57 -25.06 6.35
CA MET A 257 -23.43 -25.64 5.63
C MET A 257 -22.53 -26.49 6.56
N CYS A 258 -22.31 -26.04 7.80
CA CYS A 258 -21.56 -26.80 8.81
C CYS A 258 -22.27 -28.10 9.24
N ALA A 259 -23.60 -28.13 9.18
CA ALA A 259 -24.37 -29.35 9.40
C ALA A 259 -24.23 -30.36 8.25
N LYS A 260 -24.03 -29.90 7.01
CA LYS A 260 -23.90 -30.74 5.81
C LYS A 260 -22.46 -31.20 5.51
N HIS A 261 -21.45 -30.45 5.97
CA HIS A 261 -20.04 -30.74 5.69
C HIS A 261 -19.22 -30.73 6.99
N PRO A 262 -18.95 -31.88 7.63
CA PRO A 262 -18.22 -31.95 8.90
C PRO A 262 -16.78 -31.41 8.82
N ALA A 263 -16.18 -31.39 7.63
CA ALA A 263 -14.90 -30.74 7.36
C ALA A 263 -14.93 -29.22 7.62
N ALA A 264 -16.10 -28.57 7.54
CA ALA A 264 -16.28 -27.18 7.91
C ALA A 264 -16.24 -26.92 9.43
N ARG A 265 -16.27 -27.98 10.27
CA ARG A 265 -16.13 -27.89 11.73
C ARG A 265 -14.67 -27.92 12.19
N ARG A 266 -13.77 -28.49 11.39
CA ARG A 266 -12.35 -28.59 11.69
C ARG A 266 -11.62 -27.59 10.79
N GLY A 267 -11.50 -26.34 11.21
CA GLY A 267 -10.46 -25.53 10.61
C GLY A 267 -9.12 -26.21 10.86
N ALA A 268 -8.33 -26.31 9.80
CA ALA A 268 -7.03 -26.95 9.85
C ALA A 268 -6.15 -26.19 10.84
N ILE A 269 -5.86 -26.84 11.97
CA ILE A 269 -4.63 -26.59 12.71
C ILE A 269 -3.52 -27.11 11.78
N ALA A 270 -2.80 -26.18 11.17
CA ALA A 270 -1.43 -26.34 10.68
C ALA A 270 -0.82 -24.95 10.53
#